data_AF-A0A956P293-F1
#
_entry.id   AF-A0A956P293-F1
#
_cell.length_a   1.000
_cell.length_b   1.000
_cell.length_c   1.000
_cell.angle_alpha   90.00
_cell.angle_beta   90.00
_cell.angle_gamma   90.00
#
_symmetry.space_group_name_H-M   'P 1'
#
loop_
_entity.id
_entity.type
_entity.pdbx_description
1 polymer ?
#
loop_
_entity_poly.entity_id
_entity_poly.type
_entity_poly.pdbx_seq_one_letter_code
_entity_poly.pdbx_strand_id
1 'polypeptide(L)'
;MKKTKNFFAHQITLSASIATGIVYIIYAAIIVFLPEYTYKLTASLLHMRSLEPFMPYIQVTGENVFSGVVQATLYTYGFVMLMLFIYKKLSCKNNDHAILYH
;
A
#
# COMPACT_ATOMS: atom_id res chain seq x y z
N MET A 1 -19.84 -24.43 2.31
CA MET A 1 -18.64 -23.95 1.57
C MET A 1 -18.37 -22.43 1.62
N LYS A 2 -19.00 -21.64 2.51
CA LYS A 2 -18.81 -20.16 2.58
C LYS A 2 -17.63 -19.72 3.48
N LYS A 3 -17.26 -20.55 4.47
CA LYS A 3 -16.23 -20.25 5.49
C LYS A 3 -14.79 -20.24 4.92
N THR A 4 -14.51 -21.08 3.93
CA THR A 4 -13.19 -21.20 3.29
C THR A 4 -12.83 -20.03 2.37
N LYS A 5 -13.80 -19.39 1.71
CA LYS A 5 -13.55 -18.23 0.83
C LYS A 5 -13.10 -16.98 1.59
N ASN A 6 -13.53 -16.81 2.85
CA ASN A 6 -13.12 -15.68 3.67
C ASN A 6 -11.70 -15.88 4.21
N PHE A 7 -11.33 -17.11 4.57
CA PHE A 7 -10.00 -17.44 5.05
C PHE A 7 -8.90 -17.12 4.01
N PHE A 8 -9.13 -17.49 2.75
CA PHE A 8 -8.18 -17.19 1.66
C PHE A 8 -8.03 -15.69 1.40
N ALA A 9 -9.12 -14.92 1.46
CA ALA A 9 -9.08 -13.47 1.32
C ALA A 9 -8.26 -12.83 2.44
N HIS A 10 -8.43 -13.28 3.69
CA HIS A 10 -7.62 -12.79 4.81
C HIS A 10 -6.15 -13.17 4.67
N GLN A 11 -5.82 -14.36 4.19
CA GLN A 11 -4.42 -14.77 3.95
C GLN A 11 -3.73 -13.88 2.91
N ILE A 12 -4.39 -13.61 1.78
CA ILE A 12 -3.84 -12.71 0.74
C ILE A 12 -3.68 -11.29 1.28
N THR A 13 -4.70 -10.80 1.99
CA THR A 13 -4.67 -9.44 2.53
C THR A 13 -3.54 -9.29 3.56
N LEU A 14 -3.37 -10.31 4.41
CA LEU A 14 -2.33 -10.33 5.44
C LEU A 14 -0.93 -10.41 4.82
N SER A 15 -0.70 -11.29 3.84
CA SER A 15 0.60 -11.38 3.16
C SER A 15 0.96 -10.09 2.41
N ALA A 16 -0.01 -9.47 1.73
CA ALA A 16 0.17 -8.17 1.06
C ALA A 16 0.52 -7.07 2.08
N SER A 17 -0.18 -7.02 3.22
CA SER A 17 0.07 -6.01 4.25
C SER A 17 1.46 -6.14 4.91
N ILE A 18 1.93 -7.37 5.12
CA ILE A 18 3.28 -7.65 5.64
C ILE A 18 4.33 -7.27 4.59
N ALA A 19 4.13 -7.65 3.34
CA ALA A 19 5.04 -7.30 2.25
C ALA A 19 5.18 -5.78 2.12
N THR A 20 4.07 -5.02 2.18
CA THR A 20 4.14 -3.55 2.18
C THR A 20 4.87 -3.01 3.40
N GLY A 21 4.64 -3.56 4.59
CA GLY A 21 5.36 -3.16 5.81
C GLY A 21 6.87 -3.35 5.69
N ILE A 22 7.33 -4.49 5.13
CA ILE A 22 8.75 -4.76 4.88
C ILE A 22 9.32 -3.76 3.87
N VAL A 23 8.63 -3.54 2.75
CA VAL A 23 9.06 -2.56 1.74
C VAL A 23 9.18 -1.16 2.35
N TYR A 24 8.22 -0.77 3.18
CA TYR A 24 8.27 0.52 3.88
C TYR A 24 9.51 0.64 4.78
N ILE A 25 9.84 -0.40 5.56
CA ILE A 25 11.03 -0.41 6.42
C ILE A 25 12.30 -0.26 5.59
N ILE A 26 12.40 -0.97 4.46
CA ILE A 26 13.56 -0.87 3.55
C ILE A 26 13.70 0.55 3.02
N TYR A 27 12.61 1.17 2.57
CA TYR A 27 12.62 2.56 2.08
C TYR A 27 12.97 3.55 3.19
N ALA A 28 12.42 3.38 4.40
CA ALA A 28 12.77 4.21 5.54
C ALA A 28 14.28 4.15 5.86
N ALA A 29 14.87 2.95 5.81
CA ALA A 29 16.31 2.78 5.99
C ALA A 29 17.11 3.50 4.88
N ILE A 30 16.70 3.37 3.62
CA ILE A 30 17.35 4.07 2.50
C ILE A 30 17.30 5.59 2.69
N ILE A 31 16.18 6.15 3.16
CA ILE A 31 16.06 7.60 3.40
C ILE A 31 17.02 8.06 4.51
N VAL A 32 17.22 7.24 5.55
CA VAL A 32 18.15 7.55 6.65
C VAL A 32 19.61 7.50 6.19
N PHE A 33 20.00 6.50 5.39
CA PHE A 33 21.39 6.32 4.96
C PHE A 33 21.76 7.13 3.71
N LEU A 34 20.81 7.38 2.80
CA LEU A 34 20.99 8.09 1.53
C LEU A 34 19.88 9.14 1.29
N PRO A 35 19.78 10.16 2.15
CA PRO A 35 18.76 11.20 2.01
C PRO A 35 18.88 11.95 0.67
N GLU A 36 20.09 12.29 0.24
CA GLU A 36 20.33 13.08 -0.98
C GLU A 36 19.81 12.40 -2.25
N TYR A 37 20.00 11.08 -2.37
CA TYR A 37 19.50 10.31 -3.50
C TYR A 37 17.98 10.28 -3.50
N THR A 38 17.38 10.07 -2.34
CA THR A 38 15.93 10.03 -2.17
C THR A 38 15.29 11.37 -2.56
N TYR A 39 15.83 12.49 -2.06
CA TYR A 39 15.30 13.82 -2.38
C TYR A 39 15.43 14.17 -3.85
N LYS A 40 16.53 13.80 -4.52
CA LYS A 40 16.69 14.01 -5.97
C LYS A 40 15.68 13.19 -6.78
N LEU A 41 15.45 11.92 -6.41
CA LEU A 41 14.45 11.06 -7.03
C LEU A 41 13.03 11.59 -6.82
N THR A 42 12.67 11.96 -5.59
CA THR A 42 11.34 12.48 -5.27
C THR A 42 11.10 13.84 -5.91
N ALA A 43 12.10 14.72 -5.98
CA ALA A 43 12.01 16.01 -6.65
C ALA A 43 11.73 15.83 -8.15
N SER A 44 12.43 14.90 -8.81
CA SER A 44 12.20 14.54 -10.21
C SER A 44 10.77 14.02 -10.44
N LEU A 45 10.27 13.12 -9.59
CA LEU A 45 8.91 12.59 -9.67
C LEU A 45 7.82 13.64 -9.49
N LEU A 46 8.07 14.64 -8.64
CA LEU A 46 7.12 15.72 -8.34
C LEU A 46 7.25 16.92 -9.29
N HIS A 47 8.10 16.84 -10.33
CA HIS A 47 8.46 17.98 -11.19
C HIS A 47 8.94 19.21 -10.40
N MET A 48 9.49 18.98 -9.20
CA MET A 48 10.05 20.03 -8.36
C MET A 48 11.53 20.17 -8.63
N ARG A 49 12.00 21.43 -8.71
CA ARG A 49 13.40 21.74 -9.01
C ARG A 49 14.34 21.39 -7.85
N SER A 50 13.84 21.44 -6.61
CA SER A 50 14.53 21.03 -5.38
C SER A 50 13.52 20.79 -4.26
N LEU A 51 13.77 19.79 -3.41
CA LEU A 51 13.03 19.53 -2.16
C LEU A 51 13.81 20.02 -0.92
N GLU A 52 14.94 20.70 -1.09
CA GLU A 52 15.74 21.28 0.01
C GLU A 52 14.92 22.13 1.00
N PRO A 53 13.94 22.96 0.58
CA PRO A 53 13.15 23.75 1.53
C PRO A 53 12.33 22.88 2.49
N PHE A 54 12.03 21.64 2.11
CA PHE A 54 11.22 20.71 2.88
C PHE A 54 12.05 19.72 3.71
N MET A 55 13.36 19.63 3.47
CA MET A 55 14.27 18.78 4.24
C MET A 55 14.16 18.93 5.78
N PRO A 56 14.06 20.15 6.36
CA PRO A 56 13.94 20.27 7.82
C PRO A 56 12.61 19.75 8.36
N TYR A 57 11.58 19.62 7.52
CA TYR A 57 10.26 19.09 7.89
C TYR A 57 10.10 17.59 7.61
N ILE A 58 11.00 16.99 6.81
CA ILE A 58 10.99 15.56 6.45
C ILE A 58 12.04 14.83 7.32
N GLN A 59 11.95 15.00 8.63
CA GLN A 59 12.80 14.26 9.56
C GLN A 59 12.24 12.85 9.76
N VAL A 60 13.03 11.86 9.37
CA VAL A 60 12.73 10.45 9.63
C VAL A 60 13.15 10.13 11.06
N THR A 61 12.23 10.30 12.00
CA THR A 61 12.40 9.85 13.39
C THR A 61 11.91 8.40 13.55
N GLY A 62 12.46 7.66 14.51
CA GLY A 62 12.05 6.27 14.76
C GLY A 62 10.56 6.11 15.05
N GLU A 63 9.96 7.09 15.72
CA GLU A 63 8.51 7.15 15.98
C GLU A 63 7.70 7.31 14.68
N ASN A 64 8.15 8.19 13.78
CA ASN A 64 7.52 8.39 12.47
C ASN A 64 7.65 7.14 11.59
N VAL A 65 8.78 6.43 11.65
CA VAL A 65 8.96 5.16 10.93
C VAL A 65 8.00 4.11 11.46
N PHE A 66 7.91 3.92 12.78
CA PHE A 66 7.00 2.93 13.37
C PHE A 66 5.54 3.25 13.05
N SER A 67 5.12 4.51 13.24
CA SER A 67 3.78 4.98 12.89
C SER A 67 3.48 4.74 11.40
N GLY A 68 4.44 5.06 10.52
CA GLY A 68 4.33 4.85 9.08
C GLY A 68 4.21 3.38 8.68
N VAL A 69 4.95 2.47 9.31
CA VAL A 69 4.83 1.02 9.08
C VAL A 69 3.44 0.53 9.46
N VAL A 70 2.96 0.90 10.65
CA VAL A 70 1.62 0.50 11.14
C VAL A 70 0.54 1.03 10.20
N GLN A 71 0.61 2.30 9.81
CA GLN A 71 -0.33 2.90 8.86
C GLN A 71 -0.27 2.22 7.49
N ALA A 72 0.92 1.99 6.93
CA ALA A 72 1.08 1.34 5.64
C ALA A 72 0.50 -0.08 5.63
N THR A 73 0.77 -0.87 6.68
CA THR A 73 0.22 -2.22 6.82
C THR A 73 -1.32 -2.19 6.95
N LEU A 74 -1.88 -1.31 7.79
CA LEU A 74 -3.33 -1.20 7.97
C LEU A 74 -4.05 -0.69 6.71
N TYR A 75 -3.49 0.32 6.04
CA TYR A 75 -4.07 0.86 4.81
C TYR A 75 -4.00 -0.13 3.66
N THR A 76 -2.88 -0.84 3.48
CA THR A 76 -2.81 -1.93 2.49
C THR A 76 -3.84 -3.01 2.80
N TYR A 77 -3.98 -3.38 4.08
CA TYR A 77 -4.96 -4.38 4.48
C TYR A 77 -6.39 -3.95 4.12
N GLY A 78 -6.77 -2.74 4.51
CA GLY A 78 -8.08 -2.17 4.20
C GLY A 78 -8.33 -2.04 2.69
N PHE A 79 -7.34 -1.56 1.95
CA PHE A 79 -7.43 -1.37 0.50
C PHE A 79 -7.61 -2.69 -0.26
N VAL A 80 -6.83 -3.72 0.07
CA VAL A 80 -6.96 -5.04 -0.58
C VAL A 80 -8.32 -5.67 -0.28
N MET A 81 -8.81 -5.56 0.96
CA MET A 81 -10.16 -6.02 1.32
C MET A 81 -11.26 -5.26 0.55
N LEU A 82 -11.12 -3.94 0.42
CA LEU A 82 -12.05 -3.12 -0.37
C LEU A 82 -12.05 -3.55 -1.84
N MET A 83 -10.88 -3.76 -2.44
CA MET A 83 -10.75 -4.20 -3.83
C MET A 83 -11.34 -5.61 -4.04
N LEU A 84 -11.11 -6.53 -3.11
CA LEU A 84 -11.74 -7.85 -3.13
C LEU A 84 -13.27 -7.78 -3.02
N PHE A 85 -13.79 -6.86 -2.23
CA PHE A 85 -15.23 -6.62 -2.14
C PHE A 85 -15.80 -6.07 -3.45
N ILE A 86 -15.16 -5.05 -4.03
CA ILE A 86 -15.56 -4.46 -5.31
C ILE A 86 -15.51 -5.51 -6.43
N TYR A 87 -14.42 -6.29 -6.50
CA TYR A 87 -14.27 -7.36 -7.48
C TYR A 87 -15.41 -8.38 -7.39
N LYS A 88 -15.72 -8.87 -6.17
CA LYS A 88 -16.86 -9.79 -5.97
C LYS A 88 -18.18 -9.18 -6.43
N LYS A 89 -18.42 -7.90 -6.13
CA LYS A 89 -19.65 -7.20 -6.52
C LYS A 89 -19.77 -7.06 -8.05
N LEU A 90 -18.67 -6.76 -8.73
CA LEU A 90 -18.62 -6.65 -10.19
C LEU A 90 -18.73 -8.01 -10.89
N SER A 91 -18.02 -9.03 -10.40
CA SER A 91 -18.08 -10.38 -10.98
C SER A 91 -19.46 -11.02 -10.83
N CYS A 92 -20.18 -10.78 -9.73
CA CYS A 92 -21.57 -11.22 -9.61
C CYS A 92 -22.47 -10.54 -10.65
N LYS A 93 -22.35 -9.22 -10.83
CA LYS A 93 -23.13 -8.48 -11.84
C LYS A 93 -22.85 -8.97 -13.27
N ASN A 94 -21.62 -9.35 -13.58
CA ASN A 94 -21.25 -9.81 -14.91
C ASN A 94 -21.80 -11.21 -15.26
N ASN A 95 -22.00 -12.07 -14.25
CA ASN A 95 -22.61 -13.38 -14.46
C ASN A 95 -24.12 -13.31 -14.67
N ASP A 96 -24.80 -12.29 -14.16
CA ASP A 96 -26.24 -12.09 -14.41
C ASP A 96 -26.52 -11.73 -15.89
N HIS A 97 -25.56 -11.10 -16.57
CA HIS A 97 -25.65 -10.85 -18.01
C HIS A 97 -25.37 -12.10 -18.87
N ALA A 98 -24.65 -13.10 -18.36
CA ALA A 98 -24.34 -14.32 -19.11
C ALA A 98 -25.50 -15.32 -19.18
N ILE A 99 -26.46 -15.25 -18.25
CA ILE A 99 -27.60 -16.17 -18.18
C ILE A 99 -28.78 -15.68 -19.06
N LEU A 100 -28.79 -14.41 -19.46
CA LEU A 100 -29.88 -13.81 -20.25
C LEU A 100 -29.72 -13.97 -21.78
N TYR A 101 -28.66 -14.64 -22.24
CA TYR A 101 -28.39 -14.93 -23.66
C TYR A 101 -28.38 -16.43 -23.99
N HIS A 102 -28.91 -17.29 -23.12
CA HIS A 102 -29.10 -18.71 -23.37
C HIS A 102 -30.56 -19.12 -23.24
#